data_AF-A0A953EEW9-F1
#
_entry.id   AF-A0A953EEW9-F1
#
_cell.length_a   1.000
_cell.length_b   1.000
_cell.length_c   1.000
_cell.angle_alpha   90.00
_cell.angle_beta   90.00
_cell.angle_gamma   90.00
#
_symmetry.space_group_name_H-M   'P 1'
#
loop_
_entity.id
_entity.type
_entity.pdbx_description
1 polymer ?
#
loop_
_entity_poly.entity_id
_entity_poly.type
_entity_poly.pdbx_seq_one_letter_code
_entity_poly.pdbx_strand_id
1 'polypeptide(L)'
;ARELGFTLDEVRALLGLGAGACAEARDLAAAHLADVRARIADLQAMERVLAETVRRCDLGGEAVCPLIEVLGGPPGRLSPSAARSRRP
;
A
#
# COMPACT_ATOMS: atom_id res chain seq x y z
N ALA A 1 2.09 5.03 21.97
CA ALA A 1 3.06 5.80 21.16
C ALA A 1 3.52 5.01 19.94
N ARG A 2 4.31 3.93 20.10
CA ARG A 2 4.70 3.04 18.98
C ARG A 2 3.53 2.33 18.30
N GLU A 3 2.50 1.97 19.06
CA GLU A 3 1.23 1.39 18.56
C GLU A 3 0.48 2.31 17.58
N LEU A 4 0.69 3.63 17.65
CA LEU A 4 0.02 4.61 16.79
C LEU A 4 0.94 5.12 15.66
N GLY A 5 2.10 4.50 15.49
CA GLY A 5 3.03 4.82 14.39
C GLY A 5 3.78 6.14 14.54
N PHE A 6 3.77 6.80 15.70
CA PHE A 6 4.63 7.97 15.94
C PHE A 6 6.10 7.58 15.77
N THR A 7 6.85 8.41 15.07
CA THR A 7 8.30 8.30 14.97
C THR A 7 8.96 8.53 16.33
N LEU A 8 10.19 8.04 16.48
CA LEU A 8 10.94 8.27 17.71
C LEU A 8 11.18 9.77 17.98
N ASP A 9 11.32 10.58 16.93
CA ASP A 9 11.46 12.03 17.04
C ASP A 9 10.18 12.70 17.57
N GLU A 10 9.01 12.33 17.07
CA GLU A 10 7.74 12.86 17.57
C GLU A 10 7.47 12.44 19.01
N VAL A 11 7.81 11.19 19.36
CA VAL A 11 7.70 10.73 20.76
C VAL A 11 8.63 11.54 21.66
N ARG A 12 9.87 11.83 21.23
CA ARG A 12 10.78 12.70 21.98
C ARG A 12 10.22 14.12 22.12
N ALA A 13 9.66 14.68 21.05
CA ALA A 13 9.05 16.00 21.07
C ALA A 13 7.89 16.07 22.08
N LEU A 14 6.98 15.08 22.05
CA LEU A 14 5.86 14.99 22.99
C LEU A 14 6.30 14.82 24.44
N LEU A 15 7.33 13.99 24.70
CA LEU A 15 7.86 13.78 26.06
C LEU A 15 8.66 14.98 26.59
N GLY A 16 9.15 15.85 25.71
CA GLY A 16 9.81 17.10 26.06
C GLY A 16 8.84 18.22 26.46
N LEU A 17 7.53 18.03 26.23
CA LEU A 17 6.52 19.02 26.58
C LEU A 17 6.29 19.07 28.09
N GLY A 18 6.27 20.29 28.65
CA GLY A 18 6.00 20.54 30.05
C GLY A 18 4.51 20.52 30.41
N ALA A 19 4.20 20.69 31.69
CA ALA A 19 2.82 20.84 32.16
C ALA A 19 2.15 22.06 31.48
N GLY A 20 0.95 21.86 30.94
CA GLY A 20 0.18 22.91 30.27
C GLY A 20 0.34 22.97 28.74
N ALA A 21 1.27 22.22 28.15
CA ALA A 21 1.53 22.23 26.71
C ALA A 21 0.55 21.35 25.89
N CYS A 22 -0.74 21.38 26.25
CA CYS A 22 -1.77 20.58 25.59
C CYS A 22 -2.00 21.03 24.14
N ALA A 23 -1.84 22.32 23.85
CA ALA A 23 -1.96 22.86 22.50
C ALA A 23 -0.85 22.33 21.59
N GLU A 24 0.41 22.37 22.05
CA GLU A 24 1.57 21.87 21.31
C GLU A 24 1.49 20.35 21.09
N ALA A 25 1.07 19.61 22.13
CA ALA A 25 0.84 18.17 22.02
C ALA A 25 -0.25 17.84 20.99
N ARG A 26 -1.33 18.64 20.97
CA ARG A 26 -2.42 18.50 20.02
C ARG A 26 -1.94 18.76 18.59
N ASP A 27 -1.13 19.80 18.38
CA ASP A 27 -0.64 20.15 17.04
C ASP A 27 0.26 19.06 16.48
N LEU A 28 1.18 18.51 17.29
CA LEU A 28 2.00 17.35 16.92
C LEU A 28 1.14 16.13 16.58
N ALA A 29 0.15 15.82 17.40
CA ALA A 29 -0.75 14.69 17.14
C ALA A 29 -1.63 14.91 15.90
N ALA A 30 -2.06 16.15 15.63
CA ALA A 30 -2.86 16.49 14.47
C ALA A 30 -2.07 16.38 13.16
N ALA A 31 -0.79 16.79 13.17
CA ALA A 31 0.12 16.61 12.04
C ALA A 31 0.30 15.11 11.73
N HIS A 32 0.66 14.30 12.73
CA HIS A 32 0.82 12.86 12.54
C HIS A 32 -0.48 12.17 12.09
N LEU A 33 -1.63 12.62 12.60
CA LEU A 33 -2.94 12.12 12.14
C LEU A 33 -3.19 12.43 10.66
N ALA A 34 -2.75 13.57 10.16
CA ALA A 34 -2.85 13.88 8.73
C ALA A 34 -2.00 12.93 7.89
N ASP A 35 -0.78 12.63 8.33
CA ASP A 35 0.11 11.69 7.64
C ASP A 35 -0.44 10.26 7.64
N VAL A 36 -1.00 9.81 8.77
CA VAL A 36 -1.69 8.52 8.87
C VAL A 36 -2.85 8.45 7.87
N ARG A 37 -3.67 9.50 7.77
CA ARG A 37 -4.79 9.55 6.82
C ARG A 37 -4.33 9.53 5.37
N ALA A 38 -3.26 10.25 5.03
CA ALA A 38 -2.67 10.21 3.70
C ALA A 38 -2.21 8.80 3.34
N ARG A 39 -1.47 8.14 4.25
CA ARG A 39 -1.00 6.77 4.05
C ARG A 39 -2.14 5.76 3.91
N ILE A 40 -3.23 5.93 4.66
CA ILE A 40 -4.44 5.10 4.50
C ILE A 40 -5.02 5.28 3.10
N ALA A 41 -5.14 6.51 2.61
CA ALA A 41 -5.68 6.76 1.28
C ALA A 41 -4.82 6.09 0.18
N ASP A 42 -3.50 6.18 0.29
CA ASP A 42 -2.56 5.53 -0.62
C ASP A 42 -2.70 4.01 -0.57
N LEU A 43 -2.73 3.43 0.63
CA LEU A 43 -2.88 1.99 0.82
C LEU A 43 -4.23 1.48 0.30
N GLN A 44 -5.31 2.24 0.49
CA GLN A 44 -6.62 1.92 -0.09
C GLN A 44 -6.60 1.99 -1.62
N ALA A 45 -5.84 2.90 -2.22
CA ALA A 45 -5.69 2.93 -3.67
C ALA A 45 -4.95 1.68 -4.18
N MET A 46 -3.88 1.28 -3.51
CA MET A 46 -3.15 0.06 -3.83
C MET A 46 -4.02 -1.20 -3.64
N GLU A 47 -4.77 -1.25 -2.54
CA GLU A 47 -5.69 -2.35 -2.22
C GLU A 47 -6.73 -2.54 -3.32
N ARG A 48 -7.36 -1.46 -3.81
CA ARG A 48 -8.34 -1.56 -4.91
C ARG A 48 -7.74 -2.19 -6.17
N VAL A 49 -6.53 -1.78 -6.56
CA VAL A 49 -5.85 -2.32 -7.74
C VAL A 49 -5.53 -3.81 -7.54
N LEU A 50 -4.98 -4.16 -6.37
CA LEU A 50 -4.65 -5.56 -6.06
C LEU A 50 -5.91 -6.43 -6.00
N ALA A 51 -6.98 -5.95 -5.36
CA ALA A 51 -8.24 -6.68 -5.24
C ALA A 51 -8.86 -6.96 -6.62
N GLU A 52 -8.88 -5.96 -7.51
CA GLU A 52 -9.38 -6.14 -8.88
C GLU A 52 -8.51 -7.13 -9.67
N THR A 53 -7.19 -7.02 -9.53
CA THR A 53 -6.25 -7.92 -10.21
C THR A 53 -6.41 -9.37 -9.74
N VAL A 54 -6.60 -9.59 -8.44
CA VAL A 54 -6.86 -10.92 -7.87
C VAL A 54 -8.19 -11.49 -8.39
N ARG A 55 -9.26 -10.67 -8.44
CA ARG A 55 -10.54 -11.13 -9.02
C ARG A 55 -10.37 -11.59 -10.46
N ARG A 56 -9.61 -10.86 -11.28
CA ARG A 56 -9.31 -11.26 -12.66
C ARG A 56 -8.55 -12.58 -12.72
N CYS A 57 -7.61 -12.82 -11.80
CA CYS A 57 -6.94 -14.11 -11.69
C CYS A 57 -7.94 -15.24 -11.37
N ASP A 58 -8.86 -15.01 -10.44
CA ASP A 58 -9.84 -16.01 -9.97
C ASP A 58 -10.86 -16.41 -11.05
N LEU A 59 -11.23 -15.49 -11.94
CA LEU A 59 -12.13 -15.76 -13.07
C LEU A 59 -11.52 -16.73 -14.09
N GLY A 60 -10.19 -16.81 -14.15
CA GLY A 60 -9.46 -17.65 -15.10
C GLY A 60 -9.69 -17.25 -16.57
N GLY A 61 -9.18 -18.06 -17.50
CA GLY A 61 -9.39 -17.87 -18.95
C GLY A 61 -8.41 -16.91 -19.64
N GLU A 62 -7.59 -16.18 -18.88
CA GLU A 62 -6.52 -15.33 -19.40
C GLU A 62 -5.31 -16.19 -19.82
N ALA A 63 -4.71 -15.89 -20.98
CA ALA A 63 -3.50 -16.59 -21.46
C ALA A 63 -2.24 -16.22 -20.65
N VAL A 64 -2.27 -15.06 -19.98
CA VAL A 64 -1.20 -14.51 -19.14
C VAL A 64 -1.81 -14.14 -17.79
N CYS A 65 -1.08 -14.38 -16.70
CA CYS A 65 -1.53 -14.02 -15.36
C CYS A 65 -1.72 -12.48 -15.25
N PRO A 66 -2.94 -11.97 -14.98
CA PRO A 66 -3.20 -10.54 -14.87
C PRO A 66 -2.30 -9.84 -13.84
N LEU A 67 -1.93 -10.52 -12.77
CA LEU A 67 -1.03 -10.00 -11.74
C LEU A 67 0.39 -9.76 -12.25
N ILE A 68 0.90 -10.65 -13.10
CA ILE A 68 2.23 -10.47 -13.72
C ILE A 68 2.19 -9.37 -14.77
N GLU A 69 1.08 -9.23 -15.50
CA GLU A 69 0.89 -8.16 -16.48
C GLU A 69 0.89 -6.77 -15.82
N VAL A 70 0.16 -6.60 -14.71
CA VAL A 70 0.10 -5.34 -13.97
C VAL A 70 1.45 -4.96 -13.34
N LEU A 71 2.20 -5.94 -12.84
CA LEU A 71 3.49 -5.69 -12.17
C LEU A 71 4.69 -5.65 -13.14
N GLY A 72 4.60 -6.30 -14.29
CA GLY A 72 5.73 -6.54 -15.21
C GLY A 72 5.99 -5.42 -16.22
N GLY A 73 5.10 -4.43 -16.34
CA GLY A 73 5.13 -3.48 -17.47
C GLY A 73 4.84 -4.17 -18.82
N PRO A 74 4.70 -3.41 -19.92
CA PRO A 74 4.17 -3.93 -21.19
C PRO A 74 4.92 -5.20 -21.64
N PRO A 75 4.19 -6.23 -22.13
CA PRO A 75 4.76 -7.52 -22.50
C PRO A 75 5.62 -7.38 -23.76
N GLY A 76 6.86 -6.93 -23.58
CA GLY A 76 7.81 -6.74 -24.67
C GLY A 76 8.81 -7.88 -24.86
N ARG A 77 8.94 -8.82 -23.90
CA ARG A 77 10.00 -9.86 -23.94
C ARG A 77 9.66 -11.19 -23.27
N LEU A 78 8.40 -11.63 -23.26
CA LEU A 78 8.10 -13.02 -22.86
C LEU A 78 7.90 -13.89 -24.10
N SER A 79 8.85 -14.80 -24.28
CA SER A 79 9.00 -15.77 -25.38
C SER A 79 7.72 -16.61 -25.62
N PRO A 80 7.35 -16.93 -26.88
CA PRO A 80 6.10 -17.63 -27.25
C PRO A 80 6.07 -19.14 -26.92
N SER A 81 6.75 -19.58 -25.86
CA SER A 81 6.96 -21.02 -25.58
C SER A 81 5.80 -21.71 -24.84
N ALA A 82 4.73 -21.01 -24.44
CA ALA A 82 3.63 -21.60 -23.67
C ALA A 82 2.37 -21.98 -24.50
N ALA A 83 2.34 -21.72 -25.81
CA ALA A 83 1.14 -21.96 -26.64
C ALA A 83 0.93 -23.43 -27.09
N ARG A 84 1.62 -24.43 -26.52
CA ARG A 84 1.73 -25.76 -27.15
C ARG A 84 1.40 -26.98 -26.27
N SER A 85 0.46 -26.85 -25.32
CA SER A 85 0.04 -27.98 -24.46
C SER A 85 -1.48 -28.22 -24.42
N ARG A 86 -2.16 -28.10 -25.57
CA ARG A 86 -3.46 -28.76 -25.80
C ARG A 86 -3.29 -29.93 -26.79
N ARG A 87 -3.26 -31.17 -26.28
CA ARG A 87 -3.86 -32.41 -26.86
C ARG A 87 -3.39 -33.70 -26.13
N PRO A 88 -4.13 -34.83 -26.20
CA PRO A 88 -5.17 -35.22 -27.18
C PRO A 88 -6.61 -34.86 -26.81
#